data_AF-A0AAU0UQZ5-F1
#
_entry.id   AF-A0AAU0UQZ5-F1
#
_cell.length_a   1.000
_cell.length_b   1.000
_cell.length_c   1.000
_cell.angle_alpha   90.00
_cell.angle_beta   90.00
_cell.angle_gamma   90.00
#
_symmetry.space_group_name_H-M   'P 1'
#
loop_
_entity.id
_entity.type
_entity.pdbx_description
1 polymer ?
#
loop_
_entity_poly.entity_id
_entity_poly.type
_entity_poly.pdbx_seq_one_letter_code
_entity_poly.pdbx_strand_id
1 'polypeptide(L)'
;MSKEKGLMITIIILAVSFLVGSFWISKGLEQVANSLSPSREPRDDMGLQEVASEIKNLRKDLSKAESEDSYMYLKGAADYLGLPQNGLELLLQQGKIDIPYIEQDGIYIFYKEALDEWMRNLKQEEYHIYQ
;
A
#
# COMPACT_ATOMS: atom_id res chain seq x y z
N MET A 1 -38.34 34.45 26.66
CA MET A 1 -37.76 33.13 26.34
C MET A 1 -36.68 32.82 27.36
N SER A 2 -36.73 31.66 28.03
CA SER A 2 -35.68 31.25 28.99
C SER A 2 -34.35 31.07 28.26
N LYS A 3 -33.25 31.56 28.83
CA LYS A 3 -31.91 31.56 28.22
C LYS A 3 -31.48 30.17 27.69
N GLU A 4 -31.94 29.12 28.35
CA GLU A 4 -31.69 27.71 27.99
C GLU A 4 -32.31 27.31 26.63
N LYS A 5 -33.46 27.89 26.28
CA LYS A 5 -34.11 27.64 24.97
C LYS A 5 -33.36 28.31 23.83
N GLY A 6 -32.72 29.46 24.09
CA GLY A 6 -31.89 30.15 23.11
C GLY A 6 -30.66 29.33 22.73
N LEU A 7 -30.00 28.72 23.73
CA LEU A 7 -28.79 27.93 23.54
C LEU A 7 -29.05 26.67 22.69
N MET A 8 -30.14 25.95 22.95
CA MET A 8 -30.53 24.79 22.13
C MET A 8 -30.79 25.16 20.66
N ILE A 9 -31.45 26.30 20.40
CA ILE A 9 -31.73 26.76 19.05
C ILE A 9 -30.43 27.08 18.30
N THR A 10 -29.45 27.70 18.96
CA THR A 10 -28.14 28.00 18.35
C THR A 10 -27.38 26.73 17.94
N ILE A 11 -27.42 25.68 18.77
CA ILE A 11 -26.78 24.39 18.46
C ILE A 11 -27.43 23.72 17.24
N ILE A 12 -28.76 23.75 17.16
CA ILE A 12 -29.50 23.18 16.03
C ILE A 12 -29.19 23.93 14.74
N ILE A 13 -29.15 25.27 14.78
CA ILE A 13 -28.80 26.09 13.62
C ILE A 13 -27.37 25.78 13.17
N LEU A 14 -26.42 25.66 14.11
CA LEU A 14 -25.04 25.31 13.80
C LEU A 14 -24.93 23.95 13.10
N ALA A 15 -25.63 22.93 13.60
CA ALA A 15 -25.63 21.60 12.99
C ALA A 15 -26.20 21.63 11.55
N VAL A 16 -27.28 22.36 11.32
CA VAL A 16 -27.85 22.52 9.97
C VAL A 16 -26.88 23.24 9.03
N SER A 17 -26.17 24.27 9.50
CA SER A 17 -25.15 24.95 8.70
C SER A 17 -23.99 24.04 8.31
N PHE A 18 -23.53 23.15 9.19
CA PHE A 18 -22.50 22.16 8.86
C PHE A 18 -22.98 21.15 7.80
N LEU A 19 -24.22 20.68 7.90
CA LEU A 19 -24.79 19.75 6.92
C LEU A 19 -24.89 20.39 5.54
N VAL A 20 -25.42 21.63 5.46
CA VAL A 20 -25.51 22.36 4.18
C VAL A 20 -24.11 22.65 3.62
N GLY A 21 -23.16 23.09 4.45
CA GLY A 21 -21.79 23.34 4.01
C GLY A 21 -21.11 22.10 3.41
N SER A 22 -21.29 20.94 4.06
CA SER A 22 -20.73 19.67 3.58
C SER A 22 -21.27 19.26 2.19
N PHE A 23 -22.55 19.53 1.92
CA PHE A 23 -23.18 19.23 0.62
C PHE A 23 -22.58 20.05 -0.53
N TRP A 24 -22.29 21.33 -0.31
CA TRP A 24 -21.66 22.19 -1.31
C TRP A 24 -20.19 21.81 -1.57
N ILE A 25 -19.44 21.45 -0.53
CA ILE A 25 -18.06 20.97 -0.64
C ILE A 25 -17.99 19.65 -1.41
N SER A 26 -18.92 18.73 -1.16
CA SER A 26 -18.99 17.45 -1.89
C SER A 26 -19.21 17.65 -3.39
N LYS A 27 -20.09 18.57 -3.79
CA LYS A 27 -20.32 18.87 -5.22
C LYS A 27 -19.16 19.61 -5.87
N GLY A 28 -18.49 20.50 -5.13
CA GLY A 28 -17.27 21.15 -5.61
C GLY A 28 -16.14 20.14 -5.85
N LEU A 29 -15.97 19.18 -4.95
CA LEU A 29 -14.96 18.13 -5.08
C LEU A 29 -15.26 17.17 -6.23
N GLU A 30 -16.52 16.84 -6.48
CA GLU A 30 -16.95 16.01 -7.61
C GLU A 30 -16.67 16.70 -8.96
N GLN A 31 -16.82 18.03 -9.04
CA GLN A 31 -16.52 18.80 -10.24
C GLN A 31 -15.00 18.88 -10.51
N VAL A 32 -14.19 19.01 -9.46
CA VAL A 32 -12.72 18.95 -9.56
C VAL A 32 -12.25 17.54 -9.92
N ALA A 33 -12.82 16.50 -9.31
CA ALA A 33 -12.53 15.10 -9.62
C ALA A 33 -12.91 14.72 -11.06
N ASN A 34 -14.00 15.27 -11.59
CA ASN A 34 -14.40 15.07 -12.98
C ASN A 34 -13.53 15.87 -13.97
N SER A 35 -12.97 17.02 -13.57
CA SER A 35 -11.96 17.74 -14.37
C SER A 35 -10.57 17.09 -14.34
N LEU A 36 -10.30 16.26 -13.34
CA LEU A 36 -9.08 15.45 -13.20
C LEU A 36 -9.25 14.02 -13.70
N SER A 37 -10.47 13.60 -14.03
CA SER A 37 -10.73 12.37 -14.75
C SER A 37 -10.46 12.65 -16.23
N PRO A 38 -9.35 12.18 -16.82
CA PRO A 38 -9.23 12.25 -18.26
C PRO A 38 -10.39 11.43 -18.82
N SER A 39 -11.24 12.06 -19.62
CA SER A 39 -12.14 11.35 -20.51
C SER A 39 -11.34 10.21 -21.13
N ARG A 40 -11.70 8.96 -20.81
CA ARG A 40 -11.33 7.79 -21.59
C ARG A 40 -12.01 7.94 -22.95
N GLU A 41 -11.49 8.83 -23.78
CA GLU A 41 -11.63 8.71 -25.22
C GLU A 41 -10.79 7.51 -25.66
N PRO A 42 -11.26 6.70 -26.63
CA PRO A 42 -10.40 5.77 -27.32
C PRO A 42 -9.45 6.59 -28.20
N ARG A 43 -8.30 6.96 -27.65
CA ARG A 43 -7.20 7.61 -28.38
C ARG A 43 -6.14 6.57 -28.71
N ASP A 44 -5.82 6.52 -29.99
CA ASP A 44 -4.92 5.58 -30.64
C ASP A 44 -3.65 5.23 -29.84
N ASP A 45 -3.46 3.91 -29.67
CA ASP A 45 -2.46 3.18 -28.90
C ASP A 45 -1.01 3.27 -29.43
N MET A 46 -0.54 4.43 -29.88
CA MET A 46 0.87 4.56 -30.33
C MET A 46 1.79 5.19 -29.27
N GLY A 47 1.35 6.22 -28.55
CA GLY A 47 2.20 6.91 -27.57
C GLY A 47 2.39 6.17 -26.24
N LEU A 48 1.36 5.45 -25.77
CA LEU A 48 1.44 4.69 -24.52
C LEU A 48 2.28 3.43 -24.64
N GLN A 49 2.41 2.88 -25.85
CA GLN A 49 3.23 1.69 -26.10
C GLN A 49 4.72 2.04 -26.05
N GLU A 50 5.09 3.24 -26.51
CA GLU A 50 6.46 3.76 -26.43
C GLU A 50 6.86 4.06 -24.97
N VAL A 51 6.00 4.75 -24.22
CA VAL A 51 6.20 4.98 -22.77
C VAL A 51 6.19 3.67 -21.99
N ALA A 52 5.34 2.70 -22.31
CA ALA A 52 5.35 1.40 -21.66
C ALA A 52 6.62 0.61 -21.99
N SER A 53 7.18 0.76 -23.20
CA SER A 53 8.44 0.14 -23.60
C SER A 53 9.64 0.80 -22.93
N GLU A 54 9.64 2.13 -22.77
CA GLU A 54 10.63 2.86 -21.99
C GLU A 54 10.55 2.51 -20.50
N ILE A 55 9.36 2.43 -19.91
CA ILE A 55 9.18 1.98 -18.52
C ILE A 55 9.63 0.53 -18.36
N LYS A 56 9.38 -0.35 -19.34
CA LYS A 56 9.84 -1.74 -19.31
C LYS A 56 11.37 -1.85 -19.43
N ASN A 57 11.99 -0.99 -20.24
CA ASN A 57 13.44 -0.92 -20.39
C ASN A 57 14.11 -0.29 -19.16
N LEU A 58 13.54 0.79 -18.61
CA LEU A 58 13.95 1.37 -17.34
C LEU A 58 13.79 0.37 -16.19
N ARG A 59 12.71 -0.41 -16.14
CA ARG A 59 12.55 -1.48 -15.16
C ARG A 59 13.60 -2.56 -15.32
N LYS A 60 13.98 -2.91 -16.55
CA LYS A 60 15.01 -3.91 -16.83
C LYS A 60 16.42 -3.40 -16.49
N ASP A 61 16.68 -2.10 -16.68
CA ASP A 61 17.93 -1.46 -16.28
C ASP A 61 17.98 -1.22 -14.76
N LEU A 62 16.85 -0.91 -14.11
CA LEU A 62 16.74 -0.93 -12.64
C LEU A 62 16.94 -2.35 -12.10
N SER A 63 16.35 -3.39 -12.69
CA SER A 63 16.62 -4.79 -12.30
C SER A 63 18.08 -5.22 -12.50
N LYS A 64 18.86 -4.46 -13.28
CA LYS A 64 20.29 -4.68 -13.50
C LYS A 64 21.17 -3.76 -12.63
N ALA A 65 20.59 -2.72 -12.05
CA ALA A 65 21.21 -1.82 -11.07
C ALA A 65 20.83 -2.19 -9.61
N GLU A 66 19.73 -2.91 -9.39
CA GLU A 66 19.26 -3.47 -8.12
C GLU A 66 20.03 -4.74 -7.70
N SER A 67 21.23 -4.96 -8.25
CA SER A 67 22.17 -5.94 -7.71
C SER A 67 22.97 -5.41 -6.50
N GLU A 68 22.59 -4.26 -5.93
CA GLU A 68 23.25 -3.70 -4.73
C GLU A 68 22.33 -3.43 -3.53
N ASP A 69 21.00 -3.43 -3.65
CA ASP A 69 20.12 -3.32 -2.49
C ASP A 69 19.80 -4.71 -1.92
N SER A 70 20.62 -5.14 -0.94
CA SER A 70 20.52 -6.40 -0.18
C SER A 70 19.24 -6.51 0.69
N TYR A 71 18.28 -5.60 0.52
CA TYR A 71 17.04 -5.57 1.28
C TYR A 71 15.81 -5.38 0.38
N MET A 72 14.68 -5.86 0.85
CA MET A 72 13.38 -5.79 0.19
C MET A 72 12.30 -5.42 1.20
N TYR A 73 11.26 -4.74 0.74
CA TYR A 73 10.09 -4.39 1.56
C TYR A 73 9.05 -5.51 1.54
N LEU A 74 8.00 -5.38 2.35
CA LEU A 74 6.92 -6.36 2.51
C LEU A 74 6.45 -7.03 1.21
N LYS A 75 6.21 -6.25 0.15
CA LYS A 75 5.79 -6.81 -1.15
C LYS A 75 6.87 -7.67 -1.80
N GLY A 76 8.12 -7.19 -1.80
CA GLY A 76 9.25 -7.94 -2.36
C GLY A 76 9.52 -9.23 -1.59
N ALA A 77 9.42 -9.19 -0.26
CA ALA A 77 9.54 -10.37 0.59
C ALA A 77 8.39 -11.37 0.36
N ALA A 78 7.15 -10.88 0.19
CA ALA A 78 6.01 -11.74 -0.12
C ALA A 78 6.19 -12.46 -1.46
N ASP A 79 6.59 -11.72 -2.50
CA ASP A 79 6.90 -12.29 -3.81
C ASP A 79 8.06 -13.29 -3.72
N TYR A 80 9.08 -13.00 -2.92
CA TYR A 80 10.23 -13.88 -2.70
C TYR A 80 9.85 -15.21 -2.02
N LEU A 81 8.99 -15.13 -1.01
CA LEU A 81 8.49 -16.29 -0.26
C LEU A 81 7.34 -17.04 -0.98
N GLY A 82 6.85 -16.50 -2.10
CA GLY A 82 5.70 -17.06 -2.82
C GLY A 82 4.38 -16.94 -2.03
N LEU A 83 4.27 -15.93 -1.17
CA LEU A 83 3.11 -15.69 -0.32
C LEU A 83 2.33 -14.46 -0.81
N PRO A 84 1.00 -14.40 -0.62
CA PRO A 84 0.26 -13.18 -0.84
C PRO A 84 0.70 -12.11 0.18
N GLN A 85 0.86 -10.86 -0.26
CA GLN A 85 1.32 -9.74 0.59
C GLN A 85 0.52 -9.62 1.90
N ASN A 86 -0.81 -9.66 1.81
CA ASN A 86 -1.69 -9.62 2.99
C ASN A 86 -1.51 -10.82 3.92
N GLY A 87 -1.12 -11.97 3.36
CA GLY A 87 -0.82 -13.17 4.13
C GLY A 87 0.47 -13.00 4.92
N LEU A 88 1.53 -12.48 4.29
CA LEU A 88 2.79 -12.20 4.98
C LEU A 88 2.59 -11.15 6.08
N GLU A 89 1.86 -10.07 5.81
CA GLU A 89 1.55 -9.04 6.81
C GLU A 89 0.82 -9.62 8.03
N LEU A 90 -0.19 -10.46 7.81
CA LEU A 90 -0.93 -11.10 8.87
C LEU A 90 -0.04 -12.04 9.72
N LEU A 91 0.89 -12.75 9.07
CA LEU A 91 1.81 -13.67 9.74
C LEU A 91 2.79 -12.92 10.67
N LEU A 92 3.26 -11.76 10.23
CA LEU A 92 4.12 -10.87 11.01
C LEU A 92 3.35 -10.29 12.21
N GLN A 93 2.14 -9.77 11.96
CA GLN A 93 1.30 -9.19 13.02
C GLN A 93 0.87 -10.23 14.08
N GLN A 94 0.67 -11.49 13.68
CA GLN A 94 0.30 -12.57 14.59
C GLN A 94 1.50 -13.18 15.32
N GLY A 95 2.74 -12.80 14.98
CA GLY A 95 3.96 -13.36 15.56
C GLY A 95 4.07 -14.88 15.40
N LYS A 96 3.41 -15.46 14.39
CA LYS A 96 3.34 -16.92 14.20
C LYS A 96 4.53 -17.49 13.45
N ILE A 97 5.30 -16.63 12.81
CA ILE A 97 6.44 -17.02 12.00
C ILE A 97 7.64 -16.18 12.40
N ASP A 98 8.75 -16.87 12.65
CA ASP A 98 10.04 -16.28 13.00
C ASP A 98 10.82 -15.92 11.73
N ILE A 99 10.19 -15.14 10.83
CA ILE A 99 10.88 -14.62 9.65
C ILE A 99 11.81 -13.49 10.12
N PRO A 100 13.07 -13.43 9.67
CA PRO A 100 13.96 -12.32 9.99
C PRO A 100 13.52 -11.05 9.27
N TYR A 101 13.15 -10.02 10.03
CA TYR A 101 12.83 -8.69 9.51
C TYR A 101 13.25 -7.59 10.50
N ILE A 102 13.34 -6.37 9.98
CA ILE A 102 13.46 -5.15 10.78
C ILE A 102 12.19 -4.33 10.58
N GLU A 103 11.58 -3.90 11.67
CA GLU A 103 10.49 -2.92 11.64
C GLU A 103 11.06 -1.53 11.97
N GLN A 104 10.88 -0.60 11.04
CA GLN A 104 11.27 0.80 11.23
C GLN A 104 10.13 1.69 10.78
N ASP A 105 9.58 2.50 11.70
CA ASP A 105 8.48 3.43 11.43
C ASP A 105 7.24 2.78 10.78
N GLY A 106 6.94 1.53 11.16
CA GLY A 106 5.82 0.75 10.59
C GLY A 106 6.11 0.17 9.20
N ILE A 107 7.35 0.26 8.72
CA ILE A 107 7.82 -0.35 7.48
C ILE A 107 8.59 -1.62 7.83
N TYR A 108 8.17 -2.73 7.22
CA TYR A 108 8.88 -4.01 7.32
C TYR A 108 9.95 -4.11 6.23
N ILE A 109 11.19 -4.28 6.67
CA ILE A 109 12.38 -4.43 5.84
C ILE A 109 12.95 -5.83 6.04
N PHE A 110 13.23 -6.51 4.94
CA PHE A 110 13.74 -7.88 4.92
C PHE A 110 15.07 -7.91 4.19
N TYR A 111 16.11 -8.43 4.82
CA TYR A 111 17.38 -8.64 4.16
C TYR A 111 17.35 -9.97 3.41
N LYS A 112 17.80 -9.96 2.16
CA LYS A 112 17.78 -11.14 1.31
C LYS A 112 18.64 -12.26 1.90
N GLU A 113 19.83 -11.92 2.40
CA GLU A 113 20.76 -12.88 3.01
C GLU A 113 20.14 -13.57 4.24
N ALA A 114 19.45 -12.81 5.08
CA ALA A 114 18.78 -13.33 6.27
C ALA A 114 17.61 -14.26 5.91
N LEU A 115 16.81 -13.88 4.91
CA LEU A 115 15.75 -14.74 4.36
C LEU A 115 16.32 -16.02 3.74
N ASP A 116 17.43 -15.92 3.00
CA ASP A 116 18.09 -17.06 2.38
C ASP A 116 18.61 -18.06 3.43
N GLU A 117 19.22 -17.55 4.50
CA GLU A 117 19.69 -18.36 5.62
C GLU A 117 18.52 -19.01 6.38
N TRP A 118 17.47 -18.25 6.66
CA TRP A 118 16.26 -18.76 7.29
C TRP A 118 15.61 -19.89 6.48
N MET A 119 15.44 -19.71 5.16
CA MET A 119 14.89 -20.75 4.29
C MET A 119 15.78 -21.99 4.21
N ARG A 120 17.12 -21.84 4.29
CA ARG A 120 18.04 -22.97 4.34
C ARG A 120 17.89 -23.77 5.63
N ASN A 121 17.75 -23.09 6.77
CA ASN A 121 17.56 -23.73 8.07
C ASN A 121 16.23 -24.49 8.14
N LEU A 122 15.14 -23.91 7.62
CA LEU A 122 13.85 -24.59 7.51
C LEU A 122 13.93 -25.90 6.72
N LYS A 123 14.67 -25.89 5.60
CA LYS A 123 14.87 -27.09 4.78
C LYS A 123 15.68 -28.15 5.51
N GLN A 124 16.65 -27.78 6.34
CA GLN A 124 17.48 -28.73 7.09
C GLN A 124 16.72 -29.39 8.24
N GLU A 125 15.83 -28.67 8.92
CA GLU A 125 14.98 -29.25 9.97
C GLU A 125 14.04 -30.34 9.42
N GLU A 126 13.55 -30.18 8.18
CA GLU A 126 12.68 -31.17 7.53
C GLU A 126 13.40 -32.52 7.31
N TYR A 127 14.72 -32.53 7.12
CA TYR A 127 15.50 -33.77 6.95
C TYR A 127 15.82 -34.49 8.26
N HIS A 128 15.79 -33.81 9.41
CA HIS A 128 16.08 -34.44 10.71
C HIS A 128 14.87 -35.17 11.32
N ILE A 129 13.67 -35.01 10.76
CA ILE A 129 12.45 -35.69 11.25
C ILE A 129 12.30 -37.09 10.63
N TYR A 130 13.09 -37.44 9.60
CA TYR A 130 13.01 -38.71 8.88
C TYR A 130 14.19 -39.67 9.10
N GLN A 131 15.00 -39.49 10.14
CA GLN A 131 16.00 -40.48 10.60
C GLN A 131 15.59 -41.10 11.94
#